data_AF-A0A7Y3I4P0-F1
#
_entry.id   AF-A0A7Y3I4P0-F1
#
_cell.length_a   1.000
_cell.length_b   1.000
_cell.length_c   1.000
_cell.angle_alpha   90.00
_cell.angle_beta   90.00
_cell.angle_gamma   90.00
#
_symmetry.space_group_name_H-M   'P 1'
#
loop_
_entity.id
_entity.type
_entity.pdbx_description
1 polymer ?
#
loop_
_entity_poly.entity_id
_entity_poly.type
_entity_poly.pdbx_seq_one_letter_code
_entity_poly.pdbx_strand_id
1 'polypeptide(L)'
;MTRPMIGLVISTGLLAVAAPALAGPVTIAYDVPSLDRWMYPFNPTPGVRGSSSVFGAIDQPDFDNRDGQMLVGFDTAADITPGLGADAYTVVSVRLLLETAENETFVYDDSHDSYRVLLDPADPEYLEDADDGQPLELFGVGYRNGLTRMSFQETTPYAFGDPIGQGVRNAYAFGAPAGETLGDVSLSVQERFDPVPWAIGTIDGVAPGALVPLGTTVVFDLDVTNPAVHAYLTESLDDGRLGFAVTCLVPAAPMEGAFPFFYNRENTLVSLGLANPAALEIVVEVSAGDCFEDLDGSGDVGFSDLLTVLATWGACPAECPADLDDSGDVGFTDLIAVLAAWGVCP
;
A
#
# COMPACT_ATOMS: atom_id res chain seq x y z
N MET A 1 -18.21 -44.12 -72.00
CA MET A 1 -17.25 -43.08 -71.57
C MET A 1 -17.92 -42.24 -70.49
N THR A 2 -17.67 -42.55 -69.22
CA THR A 2 -18.16 -41.78 -68.07
C THR A 2 -17.22 -42.07 -66.89
N ARG A 3 -16.39 -41.10 -66.50
CA ARG A 3 -15.62 -41.07 -65.24
C ARG A 3 -16.31 -40.07 -64.30
N PRO A 4 -16.50 -40.37 -63.00
CA PRO A 4 -16.58 -39.35 -61.94
C PRO A 4 -15.23 -39.32 -61.18
N MET A 5 -14.49 -38.21 -61.22
CA MET A 5 -14.45 -37.11 -60.23
C MET A 5 -14.02 -37.54 -58.82
N ILE A 6 -12.75 -37.25 -58.52
CA ILE A 6 -12.11 -37.31 -57.19
C ILE A 6 -12.36 -35.95 -56.53
N GLY A 7 -13.02 -35.94 -55.37
CA GLY A 7 -13.22 -34.76 -54.54
C GLY A 7 -11.97 -34.46 -53.72
N LEU A 8 -11.41 -33.25 -53.88
CA LEU A 8 -10.34 -32.69 -53.08
C LEU A 8 -10.94 -32.10 -51.79
N VAL A 9 -10.60 -32.66 -50.63
CA VAL A 9 -10.96 -32.08 -49.33
C VAL A 9 -9.89 -31.06 -48.95
N ILE A 10 -10.25 -29.78 -48.93
CA ILE A 10 -9.42 -28.70 -48.38
C ILE A 10 -9.73 -28.62 -46.89
N SER A 11 -8.80 -29.05 -46.05
CA SER A 11 -8.85 -28.85 -44.59
C SER A 11 -8.43 -27.41 -44.28
N THR A 12 -9.38 -26.58 -43.87
CA THR A 12 -9.11 -25.23 -43.38
C THR A 12 -8.64 -25.33 -41.93
N GLY A 13 -7.34 -25.16 -41.70
CA GLY A 13 -6.79 -25.02 -40.35
C GLY A 13 -7.26 -23.71 -39.75
N LEU A 14 -7.98 -23.78 -38.64
CA LEU A 14 -8.35 -22.63 -37.83
C LEU A 14 -7.13 -22.29 -36.95
N LEU A 15 -6.39 -21.24 -37.30
CA LEU A 15 -5.41 -20.65 -36.39
C LEU A 15 -6.21 -20.00 -35.24
N ALA A 16 -6.17 -20.62 -34.06
CA ALA A 16 -6.56 -19.96 -32.83
C ALA A 16 -5.42 -19.02 -32.45
N VAL A 17 -5.59 -17.72 -32.68
CA VAL A 17 -4.75 -16.71 -32.06
C VAL A 17 -5.21 -16.63 -30.60
N ALA A 18 -4.46 -17.24 -29.69
CA ALA A 18 -4.61 -16.93 -28.27
C ALA A 18 -4.13 -15.48 -28.10
N ALA A 19 -5.07 -14.58 -27.82
CA ALA A 19 -4.72 -13.25 -27.33
C ALA A 19 -4.30 -13.42 -25.87
N PRO A 20 -3.22 -12.80 -25.40
CA PRO A 20 -2.93 -12.76 -23.97
C PRO A 20 -4.15 -12.14 -23.30
N ALA A 21 -4.70 -12.84 -22.31
CA ALA A 21 -5.76 -12.27 -21.49
C ALA A 21 -5.11 -11.20 -20.62
N LEU A 22 -5.06 -9.95 -21.10
CA LEU A 22 -4.78 -8.80 -20.25
C LEU A 22 -5.87 -8.80 -19.17
N ALA A 23 -5.53 -9.26 -17.97
CA ALA A 23 -6.38 -9.20 -16.82
C ALA A 23 -6.55 -7.72 -16.47
N GLY A 24 -7.66 -7.12 -16.91
CA GLY A 24 -7.95 -5.72 -16.60
C GLY A 24 -8.01 -5.49 -15.08
N PRO A 25 -8.05 -4.21 -14.65
CA PRO A 25 -7.98 -3.88 -13.24
C PRO A 25 -9.05 -4.60 -12.40
N VAL A 26 -8.63 -5.15 -11.27
CA VAL A 26 -9.47 -5.86 -10.30
C VAL A 26 -9.65 -5.00 -9.07
N THR A 27 -10.90 -4.89 -8.58
CA THR A 27 -11.21 -4.27 -7.30
C THR A 27 -11.15 -5.30 -6.18
N ILE A 28 -10.37 -5.01 -5.15
CA ILE A 28 -10.23 -5.84 -3.94
C ILE A 28 -10.55 -4.97 -2.74
N ALA A 29 -11.36 -5.51 -1.83
CA ALA A 29 -11.77 -4.83 -0.62
C ALA A 29 -11.41 -5.66 0.62
N TYR A 30 -10.88 -4.98 1.63
CA TYR A 30 -10.55 -5.53 2.94
C TYR A 30 -11.35 -4.78 4.00
N ASP A 31 -12.37 -5.43 4.56
CA ASP A 31 -13.26 -4.82 5.57
C ASP A 31 -12.63 -4.76 6.97
N VAL A 32 -11.50 -5.45 7.17
CA VAL A 32 -10.78 -5.55 8.46
C VAL A 32 -9.27 -5.56 8.16
N PRO A 33 -8.44 -4.84 8.93
CA PRO A 33 -7.01 -4.86 8.71
C PRO A 33 -6.39 -6.16 9.24
N SER A 34 -5.36 -6.66 8.55
CA SER A 34 -4.50 -7.74 9.05
C SER A 34 -3.70 -7.29 10.25
N LEU A 35 -3.36 -6.00 10.30
CA LEU A 35 -2.81 -5.38 11.48
C LEU A 35 -3.27 -3.93 11.69
N ASP A 36 -3.58 -3.54 12.92
CA ASP A 36 -3.65 -2.16 13.35
C ASP A 36 -3.01 -1.95 14.74
N ARG A 37 -2.47 -0.75 14.98
CA ARG A 37 -1.95 -0.40 16.30
C ARG A 37 -1.88 1.10 16.51
N TRP A 38 -2.03 1.46 17.78
CA TRP A 38 -1.63 2.77 18.27
C TRP A 38 -0.12 2.83 18.48
N MET A 39 0.59 3.53 17.60
CA MET A 39 2.02 3.74 17.67
C MET A 39 2.34 4.99 18.50
N TYR A 40 2.49 4.77 19.80
CA TYR A 40 2.76 5.80 20.80
C TYR A 40 3.68 5.22 21.90
N PRO A 41 4.70 5.95 22.36
CA PRO A 41 5.69 5.44 23.33
C PRO A 41 5.09 4.92 24.63
N PHE A 42 3.95 5.48 25.06
CA PHE A 42 3.28 5.09 26.30
C PHE A 42 2.06 4.18 26.07
N ASN A 43 1.95 3.51 24.92
CA ASN A 43 0.93 2.48 24.70
C ASN A 43 1.28 1.20 25.48
N PRO A 44 0.57 0.86 26.58
CA PRO A 44 0.89 -0.33 27.37
C PRO A 44 0.38 -1.64 26.75
N THR A 45 -0.46 -1.55 25.70
CA THR A 45 -1.20 -2.67 25.11
C THR A 45 -1.13 -2.64 23.58
N PRO A 46 0.07 -2.74 22.98
CA PRO A 46 0.22 -2.73 21.53
C PRO A 46 -0.49 -3.94 20.89
N GLY A 47 -1.27 -3.69 19.83
CA GLY A 47 -2.03 -4.70 19.08
C GLY A 47 -3.30 -5.24 19.76
N VAL A 48 -3.70 -4.72 20.93
CA VAL A 48 -4.95 -5.16 21.59
C VAL A 48 -5.81 -4.01 22.11
N ARG A 49 -5.41 -2.76 21.84
CA ARG A 49 -6.18 -1.57 22.24
C ARG A 49 -7.36 -1.41 21.29
N GLY A 50 -8.55 -1.12 21.80
CA GLY A 50 -9.74 -0.93 20.97
C GLY A 50 -9.80 0.38 20.18
N SER A 51 -8.87 1.31 20.37
CA SER A 51 -8.79 2.53 19.57
C SER A 51 -7.38 3.06 19.50
N SER A 52 -7.11 3.87 18.49
CA SER A 52 -5.85 4.59 18.29
C SER A 52 -6.14 6.08 18.20
N SER A 53 -5.34 6.90 18.90
CA SER A 53 -5.41 8.35 18.76
C SER A 53 -4.22 8.86 17.97
N VAL A 54 -4.45 9.91 17.19
CA VAL A 54 -3.40 10.58 16.39
C VAL A 54 -3.24 12.01 16.88
N PHE A 55 -2.01 12.45 17.14
CA PHE A 55 -1.74 13.79 17.67
C PHE A 55 -0.25 14.13 17.59
N GLY A 56 0.04 15.42 17.74
CA GLY A 56 1.39 15.95 17.74
C GLY A 56 1.97 16.30 19.11
N ALA A 57 3.30 16.32 19.21
CA ALA A 57 4.08 16.78 20.35
C ALA A 57 5.01 17.95 19.94
N ILE A 58 4.43 18.99 19.35
CA ILE A 58 5.13 20.09 18.66
C ILE A 58 6.18 20.77 19.55
N ASP A 59 5.80 21.14 20.77
CA ASP A 59 6.66 21.85 21.72
C ASP A 59 7.43 20.92 22.68
N GLN A 60 7.51 19.63 22.38
CA GLN A 60 8.15 18.64 23.24
C GLN A 60 9.41 18.07 22.56
N PRO A 61 10.62 18.57 22.89
CA PRO A 61 11.85 18.20 22.18
C PRO A 61 12.27 16.74 22.40
N ASP A 62 11.70 16.05 23.38
CA ASP A 62 12.01 14.65 23.67
C ASP A 62 11.15 13.66 22.86
N PHE A 63 10.23 14.16 22.03
CA PHE A 63 9.32 13.35 21.21
C PHE A 63 9.37 13.79 19.75
N ASP A 64 8.99 12.87 18.87
CA ASP A 64 8.73 13.21 17.47
C ASP A 64 7.53 14.18 17.37
N ASN A 65 7.51 15.06 16.37
CA ASN A 65 6.33 15.91 16.13
C ASN A 65 5.08 15.06 15.98
N ARG A 66 5.13 13.98 15.21
CA ARG A 66 4.03 13.04 14.98
C ARG A 66 4.04 11.96 16.07
N ASP A 67 3.73 12.34 17.30
CA ASP A 67 3.93 11.49 18.46
C ASP A 67 2.98 10.28 18.47
N GLY A 68 1.67 10.54 18.49
CA GLY A 68 0.63 9.52 18.36
C GLY A 68 0.28 9.25 16.90
N GLN A 69 0.46 8.02 16.44
CA GLN A 69 0.10 7.59 15.08
C GLN A 69 -0.78 6.33 15.14
N MET A 70 -1.70 6.18 14.20
CA MET A 70 -2.39 4.91 13.94
C MET A 70 -1.69 4.24 12.77
N LEU A 71 -1.18 3.02 12.98
CA LEU A 71 -0.67 2.19 11.89
C LEU A 71 -1.75 1.18 11.53
N VAL A 72 -1.97 0.99 10.24
CA VAL A 72 -2.86 -0.05 9.68
C VAL A 72 -2.11 -0.79 8.58
N GLY A 73 -2.38 -2.08 8.42
CA GLY A 73 -1.78 -2.89 7.38
C GLY A 73 -2.69 -4.04 6.96
N PHE A 74 -2.52 -4.42 5.70
CA PHE A 74 -3.38 -5.37 5.00
C PHE A 74 -2.48 -6.39 4.31
N ASP A 75 -2.59 -7.66 4.68
CA ASP A 75 -1.92 -8.75 3.97
C ASP A 75 -2.62 -8.94 2.62
N THR A 76 -1.90 -8.71 1.53
CA THR A 76 -2.46 -8.76 0.19
C THR A 76 -2.13 -10.05 -0.55
N ALA A 77 -1.15 -10.81 -0.07
CA ALA A 77 -0.61 -11.99 -0.75
C ALA A 77 -1.63 -13.09 -1.08
N ALA A 78 -2.79 -13.12 -0.41
CA ALA A 78 -3.86 -14.09 -0.68
C ALA A 78 -4.72 -13.71 -1.90
N ASP A 79 -4.82 -12.42 -2.21
CA ASP A 79 -5.70 -11.86 -3.24
C ASP A 79 -4.91 -11.23 -4.41
N ILE A 80 -3.67 -10.79 -4.16
CA ILE A 80 -2.73 -10.21 -5.11
C ILE A 80 -1.44 -11.01 -5.00
N THR A 81 -1.06 -11.69 -6.09
CA THR A 81 0.17 -12.49 -6.14
C THR A 81 1.41 -11.63 -5.85
N PRO A 82 2.21 -11.94 -4.81
CA PRO A 82 3.45 -11.24 -4.50
C PRO A 82 4.65 -11.81 -5.28
N GLY A 83 5.79 -11.11 -5.27
CA GLY A 83 7.08 -11.59 -5.77
C GLY A 83 7.26 -11.54 -7.29
N LEU A 84 6.45 -10.76 -7.99
CA LEU A 84 6.56 -10.55 -9.45
C LEU A 84 7.53 -9.40 -9.80
N GLY A 85 7.91 -8.61 -8.80
CA GLY A 85 8.64 -7.36 -8.97
C GLY A 85 7.69 -6.17 -9.09
N ALA A 86 8.13 -5.02 -8.56
CA ALA A 86 7.29 -3.82 -8.45
C ALA A 86 6.73 -3.31 -9.80
N ASP A 87 7.39 -3.60 -10.92
CA ASP A 87 6.95 -3.18 -12.26
C ASP A 87 5.75 -3.99 -12.79
N ALA A 88 5.44 -5.15 -12.17
CA ALA A 88 4.31 -6.00 -12.53
C ALA A 88 2.95 -5.46 -12.05
N TYR A 89 2.95 -4.44 -11.19
CA TYR A 89 1.74 -3.91 -10.56
C TYR A 89 1.43 -2.49 -11.08
N THR A 90 0.21 -2.29 -11.56
CA THR A 90 -0.33 -0.96 -11.85
C THR A 90 -1.45 -0.66 -10.86
N VAL A 91 -1.23 0.29 -9.95
CA VAL A 91 -2.22 0.67 -8.94
C VAL A 91 -3.09 1.80 -9.49
N VAL A 92 -4.37 1.50 -9.72
CA VAL A 92 -5.34 2.42 -10.33
C VAL A 92 -5.98 3.33 -9.29
N SER A 93 -6.29 2.79 -8.10
CA SER A 93 -6.80 3.59 -6.97
C SER A 93 -6.59 2.87 -5.65
N VAL A 94 -6.42 3.64 -4.58
CA VAL A 94 -6.42 3.15 -3.20
C VAL A 94 -7.27 4.08 -2.36
N ARG A 95 -8.18 3.50 -1.58
CA ARG A 95 -9.05 4.22 -0.64
C ARG A 95 -8.97 3.55 0.72
N LEU A 96 -8.56 4.33 1.74
CA LEU A 96 -8.62 3.91 3.14
C LEU A 96 -9.81 4.61 3.83
N LEU A 97 -10.56 3.84 4.63
CA LEU A 97 -11.66 4.32 5.43
C LEU A 97 -11.34 4.12 6.91
N LEU A 98 -11.58 5.14 7.74
CA LEU A 98 -11.52 5.05 9.19
C LEU A 98 -12.81 5.56 9.81
N GLU A 99 -13.24 4.97 10.92
CA GLU A 99 -14.38 5.46 11.70
C GLU A 99 -13.93 6.10 13.02
N THR A 100 -14.44 7.30 13.31
CA THR A 100 -14.12 8.02 14.55
C THR A 100 -14.67 7.30 15.79
N ALA A 101 -13.84 7.18 16.81
CA ALA A 101 -14.13 6.44 18.05
C ALA A 101 -14.47 7.32 19.26
N GLU A 102 -14.40 8.65 19.11
CA GLU A 102 -14.79 9.61 20.15
C GLU A 102 -15.63 10.73 19.53
N ASN A 103 -16.45 11.40 20.35
CA ASN A 103 -17.39 12.42 19.88
C ASN A 103 -16.81 13.83 20.02
N GLU A 104 -16.76 14.57 18.91
CA GLU A 104 -16.48 16.02 18.88
C GLU A 104 -15.15 16.39 19.55
N THR A 105 -14.12 15.53 19.42
CA THR A 105 -12.80 15.76 20.02
C THR A 105 -11.84 16.52 19.11
N PHE A 106 -12.15 16.71 17.85
CA PHE A 106 -11.31 17.46 16.92
C PHE A 106 -12.14 18.25 15.90
N VAL A 107 -11.52 19.29 15.34
CA VAL A 107 -12.07 20.13 14.29
C VAL A 107 -11.69 19.52 12.94
N TYR A 108 -12.67 19.38 12.05
CA TYR A 108 -12.45 18.88 10.71
C TYR A 108 -11.72 19.92 9.86
N ASP A 109 -10.65 19.47 9.23
CA ASP A 109 -9.83 20.23 8.31
C ASP A 109 -9.53 19.35 7.08
N ASP A 110 -9.92 19.84 5.91
CA ASP A 110 -9.77 19.19 4.60
C ASP A 110 -8.66 19.80 3.74
N SER A 111 -7.85 20.66 4.36
CA SER A 111 -6.81 21.47 3.76
C SER A 111 -5.41 20.95 4.16
N HIS A 112 -4.37 21.45 3.50
CA HIS A 112 -3.00 21.12 3.86
C HIS A 112 -2.42 22.27 4.69
N ASP A 113 -1.92 21.93 5.87
CA ASP A 113 -1.21 22.86 6.73
C ASP A 113 0.30 22.74 6.58
N SER A 114 0.94 23.89 6.38
CA SER A 114 2.39 23.95 6.43
C SER A 114 2.88 23.82 7.87
N TYR A 115 4.02 23.16 8.10
CA TYR A 115 4.68 23.09 9.41
C TYR A 115 4.85 24.47 10.07
N ARG A 116 4.87 25.53 9.27
CA ARG A 116 5.06 26.91 9.68
C ARG A 116 3.92 27.46 10.55
N VAL A 117 2.71 26.89 10.45
CA VAL A 117 1.58 27.27 11.32
C VAL A 117 1.75 26.76 12.75
N LEU A 118 2.63 25.78 12.95
CA LEU A 118 2.91 25.14 14.23
C LEU A 118 4.16 25.71 14.92
N LEU A 119 4.82 26.70 14.32
CA LEU A 119 5.97 27.37 14.94
C LEU A 119 5.50 28.33 16.05
N ASP A 120 6.40 28.66 16.97
CA ASP A 120 6.18 29.75 17.93
C ASP A 120 5.82 31.04 17.16
N PRO A 121 4.76 31.79 17.52
CA PRO A 121 4.42 33.06 16.85
C PRO A 121 5.53 34.12 16.84
N ALA A 122 6.57 33.97 17.68
CA ALA A 122 7.77 34.79 17.66
C ALA A 122 8.82 34.34 16.63
N ASP A 123 8.69 33.14 16.03
CA ASP A 123 9.56 32.64 14.98
C ASP A 123 9.34 33.44 13.68
N PRO A 124 10.40 33.92 13.00
CA PRO A 124 10.28 34.70 11.78
C PRO A 124 9.66 33.93 10.60
N GLU A 125 9.66 32.60 10.63
CA GLU A 125 9.04 31.76 9.60
C GLU A 125 7.59 31.43 9.92
N TYR A 126 7.06 31.76 11.10
CA TYR A 126 5.67 31.50 11.46
C TYR A 126 4.68 32.07 10.43
N LEU A 127 3.63 31.30 10.15
CA LEU A 127 2.48 31.71 9.36
C LEU A 127 1.22 31.63 10.23
N GLU A 128 0.33 32.61 10.10
CA GLU A 128 -1.01 32.47 10.66
C GLU A 128 -1.75 31.36 9.91
N ASP A 129 -2.41 30.50 10.68
CA ASP A 129 -3.27 29.46 10.15
C ASP A 129 -4.46 30.07 9.38
N ALA A 130 -4.78 29.50 8.23
CA ALA A 130 -5.74 30.05 7.29
C ALA A 130 -7.17 29.53 7.52
N ASP A 131 -7.28 28.35 8.13
CA ASP A 131 -8.53 27.70 8.50
C ASP A 131 -8.42 27.08 9.91
N ASP A 132 -9.53 26.51 10.39
CA ASP A 132 -9.60 25.98 11.74
C ASP A 132 -9.31 24.48 11.70
N GLY A 133 -8.33 24.03 12.49
CA GLY A 133 -8.08 22.60 12.69
C GLY A 133 -6.63 22.24 12.46
N GLN A 134 -6.39 20.95 12.23
CA GLN A 134 -5.17 20.43 11.63
C GLN A 134 -5.58 19.19 10.84
N PRO A 135 -4.96 18.93 9.68
CA PRO A 135 -5.45 17.87 8.82
C PRO A 135 -5.13 16.48 9.38
N LEU A 136 -6.01 15.55 9.04
CA LEU A 136 -5.69 14.13 9.11
C LEU A 136 -4.85 13.77 7.90
N GLU A 137 -3.62 13.36 8.11
CA GLU A 137 -2.66 13.07 7.06
C GLU A 137 -2.38 11.57 6.97
N LEU A 138 -2.41 11.04 5.74
CA LEU A 138 -2.05 9.66 5.45
C LEU A 138 -0.65 9.58 4.83
N PHE A 139 0.17 8.67 5.36
CA PHE A 139 1.49 8.33 4.83
C PHE A 139 1.65 6.81 4.72
N GLY A 140 2.75 6.37 4.12
CA GLY A 140 3.17 4.97 4.23
C GLY A 140 3.74 4.67 5.60
N VAL A 141 4.10 3.40 5.78
CA VAL A 141 4.88 2.98 6.95
C VAL A 141 6.30 2.64 6.53
N GLY A 142 7.25 3.33 7.15
CA GLY A 142 8.66 3.03 7.13
C GLY A 142 9.05 2.20 8.35
N TYR A 143 10.12 1.42 8.22
CA TYR A 143 10.60 0.52 9.27
C TYR A 143 12.09 0.77 9.53
N ARG A 144 12.53 0.65 10.78
CA ARG A 144 13.93 0.80 11.16
C ARG A 144 14.38 -0.31 12.11
N ASN A 145 15.65 -0.27 12.51
CA ASN A 145 16.26 -1.25 13.42
C ASN A 145 16.22 -2.70 12.88
N GLY A 146 16.38 -2.86 11.55
CA GLY A 146 16.37 -4.16 10.89
C GLY A 146 14.99 -4.79 10.71
N LEU A 147 13.93 -4.07 11.09
CA LEU A 147 12.57 -4.46 10.78
C LEU A 147 12.25 -4.14 9.32
N THR A 148 11.34 -4.95 8.79
CA THR A 148 10.76 -4.86 7.45
C THR A 148 9.24 -4.89 7.57
N ARG A 149 8.54 -4.56 6.50
CA ARG A 149 7.07 -4.64 6.44
C ARG A 149 6.53 -6.01 6.83
N MET A 150 7.23 -7.07 6.44
CA MET A 150 6.84 -8.45 6.73
C MET A 150 7.22 -8.93 8.14
N SER A 151 8.31 -8.40 8.71
CA SER A 151 8.75 -8.78 10.06
C SER A 151 8.12 -7.95 11.17
N PHE A 152 7.63 -6.76 10.87
CA PHE A 152 6.88 -5.95 11.83
C PHE A 152 5.51 -6.59 12.14
N GLN A 153 5.12 -6.53 13.40
CA GLN A 153 3.87 -7.04 13.94
C GLN A 153 3.26 -5.98 14.86
N GLU A 154 1.96 -6.06 15.13
CA GLU A 154 1.29 -5.09 16.02
C GLU A 154 1.90 -5.08 17.43
N THR A 155 2.38 -6.24 17.88
CA THR A 155 3.00 -6.44 19.19
C THR A 155 4.49 -6.09 19.21
N THR A 156 5.10 -5.72 18.08
CA THR A 156 6.50 -5.30 18.03
C THR A 156 6.69 -4.11 18.98
N PRO A 157 7.73 -4.09 19.84
CA PRO A 157 7.98 -2.97 20.74
C PRO A 157 7.98 -1.62 20.02
N TYR A 158 7.51 -0.56 20.67
CA TYR A 158 7.56 0.80 20.12
C TYR A 158 9.00 1.15 19.68
N ALA A 159 9.97 0.90 20.56
CA ALA A 159 11.40 0.96 20.30
C ALA A 159 12.07 -0.26 20.96
N PHE A 160 13.23 -0.68 20.49
CA PHE A 160 14.04 -1.71 21.18
C PHE A 160 14.85 -1.17 22.36
N GLY A 161 14.87 0.15 22.55
CA GLY A 161 15.54 0.85 23.64
C GLY A 161 14.58 1.72 24.44
N ASP A 162 15.08 2.86 24.90
CA ASP A 162 14.25 3.89 25.53
C ASP A 162 13.14 4.33 24.55
N PRO A 163 11.86 4.23 24.94
CA PRO A 163 10.78 4.73 24.10
C PRO A 163 10.70 6.26 24.06
N ILE A 164 11.42 6.95 24.95
CA ILE A 164 11.51 8.42 24.94
C ILE A 164 12.70 8.82 24.06
N GLY A 165 12.45 9.74 23.13
CA GLY A 165 13.44 10.26 22.20
C GLY A 165 12.87 10.42 20.79
N GLN A 166 13.51 11.29 20.03
CA GLN A 166 13.23 11.50 18.62
C GLN A 166 13.83 10.37 17.78
N GLY A 167 13.10 9.92 16.78
CA GLY A 167 13.58 8.94 15.82
C GLY A 167 13.86 7.55 16.40
N VAL A 168 13.29 7.21 17.56
CA VAL A 168 13.53 5.90 18.20
C VAL A 168 12.50 4.83 17.81
N ARG A 169 11.34 5.25 17.26
CA ARG A 169 10.22 4.37 16.94
C ARG A 169 10.56 3.38 15.83
N ASN A 170 10.18 2.11 16.00
CA ASN A 170 10.48 1.01 15.07
C ASN A 170 9.72 1.10 13.74
N ALA A 171 8.54 1.71 13.74
CA ALA A 171 7.72 1.98 12.57
C ALA A 171 7.22 3.43 12.63
N TYR A 172 7.16 4.10 11.49
CA TYR A 172 6.97 5.55 11.40
C TYR A 172 6.26 5.95 10.12
N ALA A 173 5.64 7.13 10.13
CA ALA A 173 5.08 7.76 8.95
C ALA A 173 6.19 8.01 7.91
N PHE A 174 6.02 7.44 6.72
CA PHE A 174 6.99 7.45 5.64
C PHE A 174 6.46 8.25 4.46
N GLY A 175 7.19 9.31 4.13
CA GLY A 175 6.81 10.34 3.17
C GLY A 175 8.01 11.18 2.79
N ALA A 176 7.81 12.25 2.03
CA ALA A 176 8.84 13.23 1.74
C ALA A 176 8.23 14.58 1.38
N PRO A 177 9.04 15.66 1.38
CA PRO A 177 8.73 16.85 0.62
C PRO A 177 8.51 16.54 -0.88
N ALA A 178 7.86 17.46 -1.58
CA ALA A 178 7.58 17.31 -3.01
C ALA A 178 8.89 17.19 -3.82
N GLY A 179 9.05 16.08 -4.55
CA GLY A 179 10.21 15.84 -5.41
C GLY A 179 11.47 15.36 -4.68
N GLU A 180 11.36 15.03 -3.40
CA GLU A 180 12.45 14.46 -2.60
C GLU A 180 12.28 12.94 -2.39
N THR A 181 13.34 12.29 -1.92
CA THR A 181 13.34 10.86 -1.62
C THR A 181 12.50 10.57 -0.38
N LEU A 182 11.65 9.55 -0.42
CA LEU A 182 10.88 9.10 0.73
C LEU A 182 11.77 8.78 1.94
N GLY A 183 11.33 9.21 3.10
CA GLY A 183 12.03 9.14 4.37
C GLY A 183 11.09 9.25 5.57
N ASP A 184 11.67 9.48 6.73
CA ASP A 184 10.92 9.70 7.97
C ASP A 184 10.36 11.11 8.01
N VAL A 185 9.04 11.26 8.16
CA VAL A 185 8.38 12.57 8.28
C VAL A 185 7.95 12.90 9.71
N SER A 186 8.43 12.13 10.70
CA SER A 186 8.01 12.26 12.09
C SER A 186 8.46 13.58 12.75
N LEU A 187 9.51 14.23 12.22
CA LEU A 187 10.15 15.44 12.76
C LEU A 187 9.96 16.68 11.86
N SER A 188 8.95 16.70 10.99
CA SER A 188 8.81 17.71 9.93
C SER A 188 8.82 19.16 10.42
N VAL A 189 8.24 19.45 11.60
CA VAL A 189 8.23 20.81 12.18
C VAL A 189 9.62 21.19 12.73
N GLN A 190 10.29 20.27 13.43
CA GLN A 190 11.65 20.53 13.94
C GLN A 190 12.69 20.63 12.82
N GLU A 191 12.54 19.83 11.77
CA GLU A 191 13.42 19.81 10.59
C GLU A 191 13.02 20.84 9.52
N ARG A 192 11.92 21.57 9.75
CA ARG A 192 11.45 22.71 8.94
C ARG A 192 11.15 22.37 7.48
N PHE A 193 10.34 21.33 7.27
CA PHE A 193 9.86 20.98 5.94
C PHE A 193 8.38 20.57 5.94
N ASP A 194 7.74 20.74 4.80
CA ASP A 194 6.35 20.29 4.56
C ASP A 194 6.39 18.92 3.88
N PRO A 195 6.03 17.82 4.59
CA PRO A 195 5.83 16.54 3.93
C PRO A 195 4.59 16.63 3.03
N VAL A 196 4.58 15.91 1.91
CA VAL A 196 3.38 15.76 1.07
C VAL A 196 2.61 14.54 1.56
N PRO A 197 1.44 14.71 2.20
CA PRO A 197 0.58 13.59 2.55
C PRO A 197 0.13 12.87 1.29
N TRP A 198 -0.01 11.55 1.37
CA TRP A 198 -0.51 10.76 0.24
C TRP A 198 -2.01 10.95 0.06
N ALA A 199 -2.69 11.34 1.14
CA ALA A 199 -4.05 11.83 1.16
C ALA A 199 -4.25 12.71 2.40
N ILE A 200 -5.17 13.67 2.29
CA ILE A 200 -5.79 14.35 3.43
C ILE A 200 -7.16 13.74 3.65
N GLY A 201 -7.50 13.48 4.91
CA GLY A 201 -8.77 12.86 5.29
C GLY A 201 -9.94 13.78 4.97
N THR A 202 -10.92 13.25 4.25
CA THR A 202 -12.16 13.97 3.93
C THR A 202 -13.36 13.33 4.60
N ILE A 203 -14.37 14.14 4.91
CA ILE A 203 -15.57 13.70 5.61
C ILE A 203 -16.80 14.24 4.87
N ASP A 204 -17.63 13.35 4.35
CA ASP A 204 -18.90 13.74 3.74
C ASP A 204 -19.89 14.24 4.80
N GLY A 205 -20.58 15.34 4.50
CA GLY A 205 -21.61 15.91 5.38
C GLY A 205 -21.10 16.68 6.61
N VAL A 206 -19.79 16.82 6.81
CA VAL A 206 -19.19 17.70 7.85
C VAL A 206 -18.48 18.87 7.14
N ALA A 207 -18.76 20.10 7.57
CA ALA A 207 -18.11 21.27 7.00
C ALA A 207 -16.73 21.49 7.64
N PRO A 208 -15.70 21.92 6.88
CA PRO A 208 -14.42 22.34 7.46
C PRO A 208 -14.63 23.39 8.56
N GLY A 209 -13.86 23.28 9.65
CA GLY A 209 -14.01 24.07 10.88
C GLY A 209 -15.09 23.55 11.85
N ALA A 210 -15.86 22.52 11.51
CA ALA A 210 -16.83 21.91 12.43
C ALA A 210 -16.19 20.79 13.27
N LEU A 211 -16.73 20.57 14.47
CA LEU A 211 -16.36 19.39 15.27
C LEU A 211 -16.89 18.10 14.62
N VAL A 212 -16.09 17.04 14.68
CA VAL A 212 -16.43 15.75 14.06
C VAL A 212 -17.21 14.85 15.01
N PRO A 213 -18.45 14.42 14.67
CA PRO A 213 -19.22 13.49 15.49
C PRO A 213 -18.57 12.10 15.61
N LEU A 214 -18.93 11.36 16.66
CA LEU A 214 -18.60 9.93 16.81
C LEU A 214 -19.22 9.10 15.67
N GLY A 215 -18.51 8.06 15.23
CA GLY A 215 -19.00 7.13 14.20
C GLY A 215 -18.95 7.72 12.79
N THR A 216 -18.25 8.85 12.61
CA THR A 216 -18.06 9.50 11.32
C THR A 216 -16.99 8.77 10.52
N THR A 217 -17.26 8.52 9.24
CA THR A 217 -16.27 7.94 8.32
C THR A 217 -15.37 9.02 7.75
N VAL A 218 -14.07 8.87 7.95
CA VAL A 218 -13.01 9.63 7.28
C VAL A 218 -12.52 8.82 6.08
N VAL A 219 -12.45 9.47 4.92
CA VAL A 219 -12.04 8.89 3.64
C VAL A 219 -10.69 9.45 3.23
N PHE A 220 -9.76 8.56 2.92
CA PHE A 220 -8.46 8.91 2.34
C PHE A 220 -8.38 8.29 0.94
N ASP A 221 -8.54 9.12 -0.09
CA ASP A 221 -8.27 8.76 -1.48
C ASP A 221 -6.82 9.12 -1.82
N LEU A 222 -5.98 8.11 -2.04
CA LEU A 222 -4.55 8.33 -2.25
C LEU A 222 -4.27 8.90 -3.65
N ASP A 223 -3.34 9.84 -3.74
CA ASP A 223 -2.76 10.27 -5.02
C ASP A 223 -1.78 9.21 -5.55
N VAL A 224 -2.31 8.17 -6.19
CA VAL A 224 -1.53 7.12 -6.84
C VAL A 224 -0.79 7.60 -8.10
N THR A 225 -1.02 8.84 -8.55
CA THR A 225 -0.28 9.42 -9.67
C THR A 225 1.07 9.99 -9.24
N ASN A 226 1.27 10.19 -7.93
CA ASN A 226 2.56 10.53 -7.37
C ASN A 226 3.53 9.34 -7.52
N PRO A 227 4.65 9.48 -8.25
CA PRO A 227 5.56 8.36 -8.52
C PRO A 227 6.14 7.71 -7.27
N ALA A 228 6.37 8.47 -6.21
CA ALA A 228 6.91 7.96 -4.96
C ALA A 228 5.86 7.10 -4.20
N VAL A 229 4.60 7.56 -4.20
CA VAL A 229 3.47 6.80 -3.63
C VAL A 229 3.24 5.53 -4.43
N HIS A 230 3.21 5.62 -5.76
CA HIS A 230 3.05 4.46 -6.65
C HIS A 230 4.17 3.43 -6.41
N ALA A 231 5.43 3.84 -6.36
CA ALA A 231 6.56 2.95 -6.09
C ALA A 231 6.44 2.25 -4.74
N TYR A 232 6.06 2.97 -3.67
CA TYR A 232 5.82 2.34 -2.38
C TYR A 232 4.71 1.29 -2.44
N LEU A 233 3.60 1.61 -3.12
CA LEU A 233 2.45 0.71 -3.23
C LEU A 233 2.82 -0.56 -3.99
N THR A 234 3.51 -0.44 -5.13
CA THR A 234 3.88 -1.61 -5.94
C THR A 234 4.93 -2.48 -5.26
N GLU A 235 5.95 -1.90 -4.61
CA GLU A 235 6.90 -2.65 -3.78
C GLU A 235 6.20 -3.35 -2.60
N SER A 236 5.19 -2.70 -2.02
CA SER A 236 4.42 -3.27 -0.91
C SER A 236 3.53 -4.43 -1.36
N LEU A 237 2.93 -4.34 -2.55
CA LEU A 237 2.19 -5.45 -3.17
C LEU A 237 3.11 -6.62 -3.52
N ASP A 238 4.29 -6.33 -4.04
CA ASP A 238 5.33 -7.32 -4.33
C ASP A 238 5.78 -8.06 -3.06
N ASP A 239 5.95 -7.34 -1.94
CA ASP A 239 6.23 -7.93 -0.63
C ASP A 239 5.02 -8.68 -0.03
N GLY A 240 3.80 -8.43 -0.52
CA GLY A 240 2.56 -9.09 -0.10
C GLY A 240 1.83 -8.44 1.08
N ARG A 241 2.14 -7.18 1.42
CA ARG A 241 1.46 -6.43 2.48
C ARG A 241 1.47 -4.94 2.20
N LEU A 242 0.34 -4.26 2.39
CA LEU A 242 0.26 -2.79 2.44
C LEU A 242 0.34 -2.29 3.88
N GLY A 243 0.88 -1.09 4.08
CA GLY A 243 0.94 -0.43 5.38
C GLY A 243 0.76 1.08 5.27
N PHE A 244 -0.07 1.65 6.14
CA PHE A 244 -0.33 3.08 6.21
C PHE A 244 -0.21 3.62 7.63
N ALA A 245 0.29 4.85 7.74
CA ALA A 245 0.36 5.62 8.98
C ALA A 245 -0.58 6.82 8.87
N VAL A 246 -1.59 6.84 9.72
CA VAL A 246 -2.49 7.98 9.87
C VAL A 246 -1.96 8.84 11.01
N THR A 247 -1.79 10.13 10.73
CA THR A 247 -1.20 11.09 11.67
C THR A 247 -1.99 12.39 11.67
N CYS A 248 -1.77 13.19 12.70
CA CYS A 248 -2.33 14.53 12.83
C CYS A 248 -1.41 15.34 13.73
N LEU A 249 -1.24 16.63 13.46
CA LEU A 249 -0.35 17.51 14.24
C LEU A 249 -1.07 18.33 15.31
N VAL A 250 -2.37 18.08 15.55
CA VAL A 250 -3.07 18.71 16.70
C VAL A 250 -2.24 18.46 17.97
N PRO A 251 -1.80 19.52 18.67
CA PRO A 251 -0.96 19.37 19.85
C PRO A 251 -1.69 18.61 20.96
N ALA A 252 -1.02 17.65 21.60
CA ALA A 252 -1.54 17.00 22.78
C ALA A 252 -1.66 18.01 23.94
N ALA A 253 -2.83 18.62 24.10
CA ALA A 253 -3.10 19.50 25.24
C ALA A 253 -3.18 18.66 26.54
N PRO A 254 -2.48 19.04 27.63
CA PRO A 254 -2.34 18.20 28.84
C PRO A 254 -3.64 17.83 29.60
N MET A 255 -4.80 18.39 29.25
CA MET A 255 -6.02 18.21 30.03
C MET A 255 -7.33 18.02 29.25
N GLU A 256 -7.36 18.14 27.91
CA GLU A 256 -8.63 18.10 27.17
C GLU A 256 -8.73 17.11 26.01
N GLY A 257 -7.71 16.29 25.72
CA GLY A 257 -7.88 15.16 24.79
C GLY A 257 -8.47 15.54 23.43
N ALA A 258 -8.20 16.78 22.99
CA ALA A 258 -8.77 17.37 21.79
C ALA A 258 -8.01 16.89 20.56
N PHE A 259 -8.07 15.59 20.27
CA PHE A 259 -7.46 14.99 19.09
C PHE A 259 -8.29 13.81 18.57
N PRO A 260 -8.08 13.39 17.31
CA PRO A 260 -8.85 12.31 16.71
C PRO A 260 -8.56 10.95 17.35
N PHE A 261 -9.60 10.12 17.46
CA PHE A 261 -9.53 8.70 17.81
C PHE A 261 -10.24 7.88 16.76
N PHE A 262 -9.70 6.70 16.44
CA PHE A 262 -10.26 5.75 15.48
C PHE A 262 -10.38 4.37 16.08
N TYR A 263 -11.39 3.62 15.62
CA TYR A 263 -11.59 2.24 16.07
C TYR A 263 -10.51 1.32 15.52
N ASN A 264 -9.96 0.49 16.41
CA ASN A 264 -9.13 -0.65 16.05
C ASN A 264 -9.99 -1.91 15.97
N ARG A 265 -9.49 -2.94 15.28
CA ARG A 265 -10.11 -4.26 15.13
C ARG A 265 -10.50 -4.89 16.46
N GLU A 266 -9.72 -4.72 17.52
CA GLU A 266 -10.00 -5.32 18.83
C GLU A 266 -11.09 -4.60 19.63
N ASN A 267 -11.66 -3.52 19.11
CA ASN A 267 -12.75 -2.84 19.79
C ASN A 267 -13.96 -3.78 19.98
N THR A 268 -14.58 -3.72 21.16
CA THR A 268 -15.79 -4.51 21.41
C THR A 268 -16.96 -4.07 20.53
N LEU A 269 -17.10 -2.79 20.18
CA LEU A 269 -18.13 -2.32 19.25
C LEU A 269 -17.90 -2.86 17.84
N VAL A 270 -16.65 -2.94 17.38
CA VAL A 270 -16.29 -3.61 16.13
C VAL A 270 -16.66 -5.10 16.18
N SER A 271 -16.30 -5.80 17.26
CA SER A 271 -16.65 -7.21 17.46
C SER A 271 -18.17 -7.48 17.51
N LEU A 272 -18.97 -6.45 17.86
CA LEU A 272 -20.43 -6.51 17.88
C LEU A 272 -21.09 -6.03 16.59
N GLY A 273 -20.31 -5.56 15.59
CA GLY A 273 -20.82 -4.98 14.35
C GLY A 273 -21.53 -3.63 14.54
N LEU A 274 -21.11 -2.85 15.55
CA LEU A 274 -21.67 -1.54 15.90
C LEU A 274 -20.72 -0.37 15.56
N ALA A 275 -19.51 -0.68 15.10
CA ALA A 275 -18.50 0.25 14.61
C ALA A 275 -17.63 -0.49 13.59
N ASN A 276 -16.93 0.25 12.73
CA ASN A 276 -16.05 -0.32 11.71
C ASN A 276 -14.58 -0.05 12.05
N PRO A 277 -13.68 -1.06 11.94
CA PRO A 277 -12.25 -0.82 11.98
C PRO A 277 -11.80 -0.19 10.65
N ALA A 278 -10.49 0.00 10.48
CA ALA A 278 -9.96 0.46 9.21
C ALA A 278 -10.33 -0.49 8.05
N ALA A 279 -10.76 0.06 6.92
CA ALA A 279 -11.06 -0.71 5.72
C ALA A 279 -10.31 -0.15 4.52
N LEU A 280 -9.95 -1.03 3.57
CA LEU A 280 -9.19 -0.67 2.38
C LEU A 280 -9.92 -1.16 1.13
N GLU A 281 -10.05 -0.30 0.14
CA GLU A 281 -10.36 -0.68 -1.23
C GLU A 281 -9.17 -0.34 -2.13
N ILE A 282 -8.76 -1.29 -2.95
CA ILE A 282 -7.71 -1.12 -3.95
C ILE A 282 -8.20 -1.59 -5.31
N VAL A 283 -7.87 -0.83 -6.35
CA VAL A 283 -8.02 -1.26 -7.74
C VAL A 283 -6.62 -1.42 -8.30
N VAL A 284 -6.28 -2.64 -8.71
CA VAL A 284 -4.94 -2.98 -9.21
C VAL A 284 -5.06 -3.83 -10.47
N GLU A 285 -4.17 -3.58 -11.41
CA GLU A 285 -3.90 -4.46 -12.54
C GLU A 285 -2.55 -5.13 -12.29
N VAL A 286 -2.52 -6.45 -12.40
CA VAL A 286 -1.30 -7.24 -12.28
C VAL A 286 -0.97 -7.75 -13.67
N SER A 287 0.06 -7.18 -14.27
CA SER A 287 0.68 -7.76 -15.46
C SER A 287 1.64 -8.83 -14.98
N ALA A 288 1.31 -10.10 -15.17
CA ALA A 288 2.35 -11.12 -15.22
C ALA A 288 3.32 -10.65 -16.31
N GLY A 289 4.60 -10.45 -15.97
CA GLY A 289 5.57 -9.99 -16.97
C GLY A 289 5.56 -10.91 -18.18
N ASP A 290 5.91 -10.39 -19.35
CA ASP A 290 6.19 -11.24 -20.52
C ASP A 290 7.44 -12.07 -20.19
N CYS A 291 7.28 -13.22 -19.53
CA CYS A 291 8.38 -14.15 -19.33
C CYS A 291 8.47 -15.05 -20.55
N PHE A 292 9.67 -15.12 -21.15
CA PHE A 292 9.87 -15.80 -22.42
C PHE A 292 9.59 -17.31 -22.30
N GLU A 293 9.69 -17.83 -21.08
CA GLU A 293 9.41 -19.20 -20.69
C GLU A 293 7.92 -19.55 -20.56
N ASP A 294 7.01 -18.56 -20.54
CA ASP A 294 5.55 -18.77 -20.63
C ASP A 294 5.15 -18.85 -22.12
N LEU A 295 5.24 -20.06 -22.64
CA LEU A 295 5.07 -20.38 -24.05
C LEU A 295 3.61 -20.46 -24.46
N ASP A 296 2.69 -20.62 -23.51
CA ASP A 296 1.25 -20.67 -23.77
C ASP A 296 0.49 -19.39 -23.41
N GLY A 297 1.17 -18.41 -22.82
CA GLY A 297 0.66 -17.09 -22.48
C GLY A 297 -0.32 -17.13 -21.31
N SER A 298 -0.12 -18.06 -20.38
CA SER A 298 -0.99 -18.26 -19.21
C SER A 298 -0.69 -17.31 -18.05
N GLY A 299 0.45 -16.63 -18.07
CA GLY A 299 0.99 -15.82 -16.98
C GLY A 299 1.82 -16.61 -15.96
N ASP A 300 2.01 -17.92 -16.17
CA ASP A 300 2.80 -18.81 -15.31
C ASP A 300 3.70 -19.72 -16.16
N VAL A 301 4.97 -19.88 -15.80
CA VAL A 301 5.85 -20.93 -16.32
C VAL A 301 5.59 -22.23 -15.56
N GLY A 302 4.95 -23.17 -16.23
CA GLY A 302 4.52 -24.41 -15.60
C GLY A 302 4.61 -25.65 -16.47
N PHE A 303 3.76 -26.62 -16.14
CA PHE A 303 3.77 -27.91 -16.81
C PHE A 303 3.35 -27.80 -18.29
N SER A 304 2.49 -26.85 -18.63
CA SER A 304 2.08 -26.60 -20.01
C SER A 304 3.26 -26.12 -20.88
N ASP A 305 4.07 -25.20 -20.38
CA ASP A 305 5.26 -24.69 -21.07
C ASP A 305 6.33 -25.76 -21.22
N LEU A 306 6.53 -26.55 -20.16
CA LEU A 306 7.39 -27.74 -20.22
C LEU A 306 6.91 -28.71 -21.30
N LEU A 307 5.61 -28.96 -21.42
CA LEU A 307 5.06 -29.79 -22.48
C LEU A 307 5.32 -29.19 -23.86
N THR A 308 5.23 -27.87 -24.00
CA THR A 308 5.55 -27.18 -25.25
C THR A 308 7.00 -27.43 -25.66
N VAL A 309 7.98 -27.24 -24.76
CA VAL A 309 9.40 -27.55 -25.01
C VAL A 309 9.61 -29.01 -25.40
N LEU A 310 9.00 -29.95 -24.66
CA LEU A 310 9.14 -31.38 -24.94
C LEU A 310 8.47 -31.80 -26.25
N ALA A 311 7.40 -31.12 -26.67
CA ALA A 311 6.66 -31.41 -27.90
C ALA A 311 7.39 -30.93 -29.16
N THR A 312 8.21 -29.88 -29.05
CA THR A 312 8.94 -29.27 -30.18
C THR A 312 10.42 -29.61 -30.22
N TRP A 313 10.85 -30.64 -29.48
CA TRP A 313 12.27 -31.02 -29.35
C TRP A 313 12.97 -31.28 -30.69
N GLY A 314 14.16 -30.69 -30.86
CA GLY A 314 15.01 -30.83 -32.03
C GLY A 314 15.08 -29.58 -32.90
N ALA A 315 15.43 -29.76 -34.17
CA ALA A 315 15.69 -28.64 -35.08
C ALA A 315 14.47 -27.73 -35.25
N CYS A 316 14.74 -26.43 -35.26
CA CYS A 316 13.74 -25.40 -35.41
C CYS A 316 13.76 -24.77 -36.82
N PRO A 317 12.91 -25.23 -37.76
CA PRO A 317 12.94 -24.77 -39.14
C PRO A 317 12.15 -23.47 -39.43
N ALA A 318 11.51 -22.86 -38.44
CA ALA A 318 10.73 -21.62 -38.52
C ALA A 318 10.82 -20.84 -37.19
N GLU A 319 10.01 -19.81 -36.95
CA GLU A 319 9.92 -19.23 -35.59
C GLU A 319 9.39 -20.31 -34.61
N CYS A 320 10.19 -20.70 -33.62
CA CYS A 320 9.81 -21.58 -32.52
C CYS A 320 9.90 -20.81 -31.21
N PRO A 321 8.76 -20.54 -30.57
CA PRO A 321 8.76 -19.91 -29.25
C PRO A 321 9.56 -20.68 -28.19
N ALA A 322 9.71 -22.00 -28.36
CA ALA A 322 10.42 -22.87 -27.42
C ALA A 322 11.96 -22.91 -27.59
N ASP A 323 12.54 -22.20 -28.56
CA ASP A 323 14.00 -21.99 -28.69
C ASP A 323 14.35 -20.71 -27.95
N LEU A 324 14.58 -20.87 -26.65
CA LEU A 324 14.68 -19.79 -25.69
C LEU A 324 16.05 -19.11 -25.71
N ASP A 325 17.07 -19.78 -26.28
CA ASP A 325 18.44 -19.28 -26.40
C ASP A 325 18.84 -18.87 -27.84
N ASP A 326 17.87 -18.84 -28.76
CA ASP A 326 18.05 -18.52 -30.19
C ASP A 326 19.15 -19.37 -30.88
N SER A 327 19.32 -20.63 -30.44
CA SER A 327 20.37 -21.51 -30.99
C SER A 327 19.99 -22.14 -32.33
N GLY A 328 18.71 -22.13 -32.69
CA GLY A 328 18.13 -22.79 -33.85
C GLY A 328 17.68 -24.24 -33.58
N ASP A 329 17.77 -24.72 -32.34
CA ASP A 329 17.38 -26.06 -31.92
C ASP A 329 16.70 -26.01 -30.53
N VAL A 330 15.50 -26.60 -30.38
CA VAL A 330 14.88 -26.78 -29.06
C VAL A 330 15.52 -27.99 -28.37
N GLY A 331 16.16 -27.77 -27.22
CA GLY A 331 16.95 -28.77 -26.54
C GLY A 331 17.06 -28.57 -25.03
N PHE A 332 18.19 -29.05 -24.50
CA PHE A 332 18.38 -29.12 -23.05
C PHE A 332 18.57 -27.75 -22.40
N THR A 333 19.07 -26.76 -23.14
CA THR A 333 19.23 -25.39 -22.63
C THR A 333 17.87 -24.74 -22.42
N ASP A 334 16.95 -24.87 -23.39
CA ASP A 334 15.58 -24.34 -23.29
C ASP A 334 14.78 -25.01 -22.18
N LEU A 335 14.94 -26.33 -22.03
CA LEU A 335 14.38 -27.05 -20.91
C LEU A 335 14.85 -26.51 -19.55
N ILE A 336 16.13 -26.18 -19.43
CA ILE A 336 16.66 -25.58 -18.20
C ILE A 336 16.08 -24.19 -17.99
N ALA A 337 15.90 -23.37 -19.03
CA ALA A 337 15.30 -22.05 -18.91
C ALA A 337 13.89 -22.14 -18.31
N VAL A 338 13.00 -22.96 -18.87
CA VAL A 338 11.65 -23.20 -18.32
C VAL A 338 11.68 -23.72 -16.88
N LEU A 339 12.57 -24.67 -16.57
CA LEU A 339 12.69 -25.19 -15.20
C LEU A 339 13.28 -24.18 -14.22
N ALA A 340 14.11 -23.26 -14.69
CA ALA A 340 14.71 -22.20 -13.88
C ALA A 340 13.72 -21.06 -13.59
N ALA A 341 12.78 -20.82 -14.50
CA ALA A 341 11.73 -19.82 -14.40
C ALA A 341 10.42 -20.35 -13.79
N TRP A 342 10.39 -21.60 -13.28
CA TRP A 342 9.18 -22.27 -12.82
C TRP A 342 8.41 -21.46 -11.75
N GLY A 343 7.15 -21.13 -12.04
CA GLY A 343 6.32 -20.28 -11.19
C GLY A 343 5.62 -19.19 -12.01
N VAL A 344 5.07 -18.20 -11.33
CA VAL A 344 4.41 -17.06 -11.99
C VAL A 344 5.44 -16.25 -12.77
N CYS A 345 5.10 -15.78 -13.96
CA CYS A 345 5.96 -14.84 -14.69
C CYS A 345 6.14 -13.57 -13.84
N PRO A 346 7.38 -13.23 -13.44
CA PRO A 346 7.67 -11.95 -12.82
C PRO A 346 7.47 -10.80 -13.81
#